data_AF-A0A3E0N992-F1
#
_entry.id   AF-A0A3E0N992-F1
#
_cell.length_a   1.000
_cell.length_b   1.000
_cell.length_c   1.000
_cell.angle_alpha   90.00
_cell.angle_beta   90.00
_cell.angle_gamma   90.00
#
_symmetry.space_group_name_H-M   'P 1'
#
loop_
_entity.id
_entity.type
_entity.pdbx_description
1 polymer ?
#
loop_
_entity_poly.entity_id
_entity_poly.type
_entity_poly.pdbx_seq_one_letter_code
_entity_poly.pdbx_strand_id
1 'polypeptide(L)'
;MSSVYQLVITRFASAVVVTALALAAVAFSQLDKVRLDASSDSLLLQGDPDLAFFEEATERYESYEFLIMTWEPDSPLLGETSLSGLAAMVADLEQVSGVRSVTSALDVPLLESPPISLTDLSDLDSIPSLRDPKVDRTLALKEFTSSQLYKNLVVSEGGDLTAVQVTIEPNKEVDRLGDLRKSLRKAVAEGADASVERELADIELAYDQATRTVNADRAALVADVRAVAEKYRDQSRIFVGGVPMIAADMLDFVQDDLV
;
A
#
# COMPACT_ATOMS: atom_id res chain seq x y z
N MET A 1 36.28 41.13 17.87
CA MET A 1 34.82 40.92 17.66
C MET A 1 34.06 40.51 18.93
N SER A 2 34.71 39.96 19.97
CA SER A 2 34.01 39.56 21.23
C SER A 2 33.50 40.72 22.10
N SER A 3 34.20 41.86 22.14
CA SER A 3 33.86 43.01 23.00
C SER A 3 32.54 43.70 22.61
N VAL A 4 32.28 43.91 21.31
CA VAL A 4 31.03 44.54 20.83
C VAL A 4 29.83 43.61 21.03
N TYR A 5 30.00 42.31 20.77
CA TYR A 5 28.98 41.29 20.99
C TYR A 5 28.55 41.20 22.47
N GLN A 6 29.53 41.16 23.39
CA GLN A 6 29.26 41.15 24.82
C GLN A 6 28.61 42.43 25.32
N LEU A 7 29.00 43.60 24.80
CA LEU A 7 28.42 44.89 25.21
C LEU A 7 26.95 45.03 24.77
N VAL A 8 26.62 44.54 23.57
CA VAL A 8 25.24 44.58 23.03
C VAL A 8 24.32 43.61 23.78
N ILE A 9 24.79 42.39 24.06
CA ILE A 9 24.01 41.39 24.80
C ILE A 9 23.78 41.81 26.25
N THR A 10 24.80 42.35 26.94
CA THR A 10 24.65 42.74 28.34
C THR A 10 23.82 44.01 28.51
N ARG A 11 23.87 44.95 27.56
CA ARG A 11 23.10 46.20 27.60
C ARG A 11 21.62 46.03 27.18
N PHE A 12 21.32 45.06 26.32
CA PHE A 12 19.97 44.78 25.84
C PHE A 12 19.49 43.36 26.20
N ALA A 13 19.99 42.79 27.29
CA ALA A 13 19.75 41.40 27.68
C ALA A 13 18.25 41.03 27.71
N SER A 14 17.41 41.92 28.25
CA SER A 14 15.96 41.73 28.27
C SER A 14 15.34 41.70 26.87
N ALA A 15 15.75 42.62 25.98
CA ALA A 15 15.24 42.66 24.61
C ALA A 15 15.68 41.43 23.80
N VAL A 16 16.91 40.95 23.99
CA VAL A 16 17.42 39.72 23.36
C VAL A 16 16.64 38.51 23.83
N VAL A 17 16.40 38.37 25.14
CA VAL A 17 15.62 37.25 25.70
C VAL A 17 14.17 37.28 25.22
N VAL A 18 13.52 38.45 25.22
CA VAL A 18 12.14 38.60 24.72
C VAL A 18 12.05 38.26 23.24
N THR A 19 13.02 38.71 22.43
CA THR A 19 13.05 38.39 20.99
C THR A 19 13.28 36.90 20.76
N ALA A 20 14.19 36.27 21.50
CA ALA A 20 14.42 34.83 21.42
C ALA A 20 13.19 34.03 21.84
N LEU A 21 12.49 34.44 22.91
CA LEU A 21 11.22 33.82 23.33
C LEU A 21 10.11 34.03 22.31
N ALA A 22 10.03 35.19 21.67
CA ALA A 22 9.07 35.45 20.60
C ALA A 22 9.34 34.56 19.39
N LEU A 23 10.60 34.43 18.96
CA LEU A 23 11.00 33.52 17.88
C LEU A 23 10.73 32.06 18.24
N ALA A 24 11.01 31.65 19.48
CA ALA A 24 10.73 30.32 19.97
C ALA A 24 9.22 30.03 20.00
N ALA A 25 8.39 30.99 20.45
CA ALA A 25 6.94 30.86 20.45
C ALA A 25 6.37 30.76 19.02
N VAL A 26 6.92 31.55 18.08
CA VAL A 26 6.59 31.44 16.65
C VAL A 26 6.98 30.05 16.12
N ALA A 27 8.19 29.57 16.41
CA ALA A 27 8.62 28.24 15.99
C ALA A 27 7.74 27.13 16.60
N PHE A 28 7.38 27.24 17.88
CA PHE A 28 6.51 26.28 18.57
C PHE A 28 5.10 26.26 17.96
N SER A 29 4.56 27.42 17.57
CA SER A 29 3.26 27.50 16.88
C SER A 29 3.24 26.85 15.49
N GLN A 30 4.40 26.49 14.96
CA GLN A 30 4.57 25.84 13.67
C GLN A 30 4.84 24.33 13.81
N LEU A 31 5.01 23.79 15.03
CA LEU A 31 5.31 22.37 15.25
C LEU A 31 4.19 21.45 14.73
N ASP A 32 2.92 21.84 14.89
CA ASP A 32 1.76 21.10 14.37
C ASP A 32 1.76 20.99 12.83
N LYS A 33 2.62 21.76 12.14
CA LYS A 33 2.79 21.75 10.68
C LYS A 33 4.01 20.94 10.24
N VAL A 34 4.89 20.54 11.16
CA VAL A 34 6.03 19.66 10.87
C VAL A 34 5.47 18.28 10.53
N ARG A 35 5.93 17.72 9.42
CA ARG A 35 5.37 16.50 8.83
C ARG A 35 6.49 15.51 8.61
N LEU A 36 6.22 14.26 8.94
CA LEU A 36 7.05 13.12 8.56
C LEU A 36 6.47 12.58 7.27
N ASP A 37 7.16 12.84 6.17
CA ASP A 37 6.85 12.20 4.90
C ASP A 37 7.62 10.88 4.86
N ALA A 38 6.90 9.77 5.05
CA ALA A 38 7.42 8.41 4.93
C ALA A 38 6.79 7.69 3.73
N SER A 39 6.28 8.44 2.75
CA SER A 39 5.80 7.84 1.51
C SER A 39 6.96 7.15 0.80
N SER A 40 6.69 6.02 0.14
CA SER A 40 7.70 5.27 -0.62
C SER A 40 8.42 6.15 -1.65
N ASP A 41 7.75 7.17 -2.19
CA ASP A 41 8.29 8.15 -3.14
C ASP A 41 9.44 8.99 -2.54
N SER A 42 9.39 9.29 -1.24
CA SER A 42 10.45 10.03 -0.53
C SER A 42 11.74 9.23 -0.33
N LEU A 43 11.67 7.90 -0.44
CA LEU A 43 12.80 6.98 -0.26
C LEU A 43 13.52 6.66 -1.58
N LEU A 44 12.96 7.07 -2.72
CA LEU A 44 13.47 6.75 -4.05
C LEU A 44 14.37 7.88 -4.57
N LEU A 45 15.46 7.50 -5.24
CA LEU A 45 16.39 8.45 -5.83
C LEU A 45 15.81 9.01 -7.14
N GLN A 46 15.56 10.32 -7.16
CA GLN A 46 15.08 10.98 -8.38
C GLN A 46 16.14 10.92 -9.48
N GLY A 47 15.72 10.56 -10.69
CA GLY A 47 16.60 10.43 -11.85
C GLY A 47 17.34 9.09 -11.94
N ASP A 48 17.00 8.13 -11.08
CA ASP A 48 17.50 6.76 -11.19
C ASP A 48 16.95 6.07 -12.46
N PRO A 49 17.81 5.50 -13.33
CA PRO A 49 17.36 4.79 -14.53
C PRO A 49 16.48 3.57 -14.21
N ASP A 50 16.69 2.91 -13.07
CA ASP A 50 15.89 1.75 -12.65
C ASP A 50 14.49 2.18 -12.22
N LEU A 51 14.37 3.35 -11.57
CA LEU A 51 13.07 3.96 -11.26
C LEU A 51 12.31 4.32 -12.54
N ALA A 52 13.00 4.93 -13.51
CA ALA A 52 12.38 5.28 -14.79
C ALA A 52 11.89 4.03 -15.54
N PHE A 53 12.66 2.94 -15.52
CA PHE A 53 12.25 1.66 -16.11
C PHE A 53 11.05 1.04 -15.37
N PHE A 54 11.06 1.05 -14.03
CA PHE A 54 9.95 0.57 -13.22
C PHE A 54 8.66 1.33 -13.51
N GLU A 55 8.74 2.67 -13.61
CA GLU A 55 7.60 3.51 -13.96
C GLU A 55 7.07 3.20 -15.37
N GLU A 56 7.95 3.04 -16.38
CA GLU A 56 7.52 2.69 -17.74
C GLU A 56 6.83 1.31 -17.78
N ALA A 57 7.37 0.33 -17.03
CA ALA A 57 6.74 -0.98 -16.91
C ALA A 57 5.37 -0.88 -16.23
N THR A 58 5.26 -0.08 -15.17
CA THR A 58 4.01 0.13 -14.43
C THR A 58 2.94 0.81 -15.30
N GLU A 59 3.32 1.83 -16.08
CA GLU A 59 2.43 2.51 -17.03
C GLU A 59 1.90 1.55 -18.10
N ARG A 60 2.73 0.59 -18.54
CA ARG A 60 2.36 -0.36 -19.59
C ARG A 60 1.52 -1.54 -19.09
N TYR A 61 1.73 -1.97 -17.85
CA TYR A 61 1.15 -3.22 -17.33
C TYR A 61 0.14 -3.03 -16.19
N GLU A 62 -0.15 -1.79 -15.77
CA GLU A 62 -1.02 -1.43 -14.64
C GLU A 62 -0.71 -2.23 -13.35
N SER A 63 0.07 -1.63 -12.44
CA SER A 63 0.32 -2.21 -11.12
C SER A 63 -0.63 -1.61 -10.08
N TYR A 64 -1.35 -2.45 -9.35
CA TYR A 64 -2.19 -2.03 -8.24
C TYR A 64 -1.48 -2.25 -6.91
N GLU A 65 -1.69 -1.36 -5.95
CA GLU A 65 -1.29 -1.58 -4.57
C GLU A 65 -2.15 -2.69 -3.96
N PHE A 66 -1.54 -3.56 -3.15
CA PHE A 66 -2.26 -4.63 -2.47
C PHE A 66 -1.64 -4.94 -1.10
N LEU A 67 -2.47 -5.53 -0.24
CA LEU A 67 -2.06 -6.22 0.97
C LEU A 67 -2.09 -7.72 0.71
N ILE A 68 -1.17 -8.44 1.36
CA ILE A 68 -1.16 -9.91 1.37
C ILE A 68 -1.54 -10.38 2.75
N MET A 69 -2.50 -11.30 2.81
CA MET A 69 -2.91 -12.00 4.02
C MET A 69 -2.63 -13.48 3.87
N THR A 70 -2.40 -14.16 4.98
CA THR A 70 -2.30 -15.62 5.00
C THR A 70 -3.48 -16.26 5.70
N TRP A 71 -3.83 -17.47 5.29
CA TRP A 71 -4.81 -18.31 5.94
C TRP A 71 -4.23 -19.70 6.13
N GLU A 72 -3.93 -20.04 7.39
CA GLU A 72 -3.38 -21.33 7.83
C GLU A 72 -4.26 -21.93 8.94
N PRO A 73 -5.34 -22.65 8.58
CA PRO A 73 -6.28 -23.24 9.52
C PRO A 73 -5.66 -24.44 10.25
N ASP A 74 -6.15 -24.73 11.47
CA ASP A 74 -5.79 -25.98 12.18
C ASP A 74 -6.45 -27.24 11.59
N SER A 75 -7.41 -27.03 10.69
CA SER A 75 -8.09 -28.09 9.93
C SER A 75 -7.51 -28.19 8.51
N PRO A 76 -7.83 -29.24 7.72
CA PRO A 76 -7.39 -29.30 6.32
C PRO A 76 -7.76 -28.03 5.54
N LEU A 77 -6.82 -27.49 4.77
CA LEU A 77 -6.95 -26.20 4.09
C LEU A 77 -8.21 -26.12 3.21
N LEU A 78 -8.52 -27.17 2.45
CA LEU A 78 -9.71 -27.25 1.60
C LEU A 78 -10.88 -27.99 2.28
N GLY A 79 -10.85 -28.13 3.60
CA GLY A 79 -11.97 -28.64 4.37
C GLY A 79 -13.14 -27.66 4.40
N GLU A 80 -14.37 -28.15 4.60
CA GLU A 80 -15.58 -27.31 4.61
C GLU A 80 -15.51 -26.16 5.62
N THR A 81 -15.03 -26.45 6.84
CA THR A 81 -14.87 -25.44 7.89
C THR A 81 -13.87 -24.36 7.49
N SER A 82 -12.72 -24.74 6.90
CA SER A 82 -11.71 -23.79 6.43
C SER A 82 -12.24 -22.93 5.28
N LEU A 83 -12.85 -23.55 4.27
CA LEU A 83 -13.36 -22.84 3.08
C LEU A 83 -14.50 -21.88 3.43
N SER A 84 -15.39 -22.26 4.35
CA SER A 84 -16.45 -21.36 4.82
C SER A 84 -15.90 -20.20 5.64
N GLY A 85 -14.90 -20.44 6.50
CA GLY A 85 -14.19 -19.38 7.22
C GLY A 85 -13.46 -18.42 6.28
N LEU A 86 -12.71 -18.96 5.32
CA LEU A 86 -12.01 -18.19 4.29
C LEU A 86 -12.98 -17.36 3.44
N ALA A 87 -14.09 -17.96 2.99
CA ALA A 87 -15.10 -17.25 2.20
C ALA A 87 -15.77 -16.11 2.98
N ALA A 88 -16.02 -16.32 4.27
CA ALA A 88 -16.55 -15.28 5.14
C ALA A 88 -15.53 -14.14 5.34
N MET A 89 -14.24 -14.46 5.54
CA MET A 89 -13.18 -13.45 5.63
C MET A 89 -13.05 -12.64 4.34
N VAL A 90 -13.08 -13.31 3.17
CA VAL A 90 -13.06 -12.65 1.86
C VAL A 90 -14.24 -11.69 1.72
N ALA A 91 -15.46 -12.12 2.06
CA ALA A 91 -16.65 -11.28 1.97
C ALA A 91 -16.64 -10.07 2.93
N ASP A 92 -16.01 -10.20 4.11
CA ASP A 92 -15.81 -9.10 5.04
C ASP A 92 -14.74 -8.11 4.52
N LEU A 93 -13.65 -8.62 3.93
CA LEU A 93 -12.60 -7.80 3.32
C LEU A 93 -13.13 -7.00 2.12
N GLU A 94 -14.00 -7.59 1.30
CA GLU A 94 -14.67 -6.91 0.18
C GLU A 94 -15.59 -5.75 0.63
N GLN A 95 -15.99 -5.71 1.91
CA GLN A 95 -16.80 -4.61 2.46
C GLN A 95 -15.95 -3.46 3.04
N VAL A 96 -14.63 -3.64 3.16
CA VAL A 96 -13.73 -2.59 3.66
C VAL A 96 -13.65 -1.47 2.63
N SER A 97 -13.80 -0.23 3.09
CA SER A 97 -13.74 0.94 2.21
C SER A 97 -12.35 1.06 1.58
N GLY A 98 -12.30 1.30 0.27
CA GLY A 98 -11.05 1.39 -0.49
C GLY A 98 -10.48 0.04 -0.95
N VAL A 99 -11.13 -1.08 -0.65
CA VAL A 99 -10.82 -2.36 -1.28
C VAL A 99 -11.50 -2.44 -2.65
N ARG A 100 -10.72 -2.73 -3.69
CA ARG A 100 -11.19 -2.94 -5.06
C ARG A 100 -11.63 -4.38 -5.28
N SER A 101 -10.83 -5.33 -4.85
CA SER A 101 -11.09 -6.77 -5.00
C SER A 101 -10.27 -7.59 -4.02
N VAL A 102 -10.76 -8.80 -3.73
CA VAL A 102 -10.05 -9.79 -2.92
C VAL A 102 -9.91 -11.06 -3.73
N THR A 103 -8.68 -11.54 -3.89
CA THR A 103 -8.37 -12.78 -4.63
C THR A 103 -7.79 -13.80 -3.66
N SER A 104 -8.35 -15.01 -3.66
CA SER A 104 -7.90 -16.11 -2.81
C SER A 104 -7.84 -17.43 -3.59
N ALA A 105 -7.43 -18.52 -2.94
CA ALA A 105 -7.56 -19.87 -3.52
C ALA A 105 -9.00 -20.22 -3.94
N LEU A 106 -10.01 -19.52 -3.43
CA LEU A 106 -11.40 -19.70 -3.85
C LEU A 106 -11.63 -19.27 -5.31
N ASP A 107 -10.89 -18.27 -5.77
CA ASP A 107 -11.18 -17.51 -6.99
C ASP A 107 -10.25 -17.88 -8.15
N VAL A 108 -9.11 -18.53 -7.86
CA VAL A 108 -8.15 -18.91 -8.89
C VAL A 108 -8.66 -20.07 -9.77
N PRO A 109 -8.39 -20.04 -11.08
CA PRO A 109 -8.84 -21.07 -12.00
C PRO A 109 -8.09 -22.39 -11.80
N LEU A 110 -8.76 -23.52 -11.94
CA LEU A 110 -8.16 -24.85 -11.95
C LEU A 110 -7.98 -25.31 -13.40
N LEU A 111 -6.73 -25.53 -13.81
CA LEU A 111 -6.34 -25.82 -15.18
C LEU A 111 -6.03 -27.31 -15.39
N GLU A 112 -5.61 -28.00 -14.33
CA GLU A 112 -5.29 -29.44 -14.35
C GLU A 112 -6.37 -30.30 -13.68
N SER A 113 -7.36 -29.66 -13.02
CA SER A 113 -8.38 -30.32 -12.19
C SER A 113 -9.80 -29.83 -12.48
N PRO A 114 -10.41 -30.22 -13.62
CA PRO A 114 -9.92 -31.18 -14.61
C PRO A 114 -8.99 -30.55 -15.66
N PRO A 115 -8.18 -31.35 -16.39
CA PRO A 115 -7.33 -30.83 -17.46
C PRO A 115 -8.16 -30.13 -18.54
N ILE A 116 -7.92 -28.84 -18.75
CA ILE A 116 -8.57 -28.05 -19.79
C ILE A 116 -7.75 -28.04 -21.08
N SER A 117 -8.41 -27.96 -22.23
CA SER A 117 -7.70 -27.79 -23.51
C SER A 117 -7.33 -26.33 -23.74
N LEU A 118 -6.33 -26.08 -24.60
CA LEU A 118 -5.97 -24.70 -24.99
C LEU A 118 -7.12 -23.95 -25.68
N THR A 119 -8.08 -24.68 -26.27
CA THR A 119 -9.27 -24.08 -26.89
C THR A 119 -10.24 -23.58 -25.83
N ASP A 120 -10.33 -24.28 -24.69
CA ASP A 120 -11.22 -23.93 -23.58
C ASP A 120 -10.71 -22.71 -22.79
N LEU A 121 -9.41 -22.40 -22.87
CA LEU A 121 -8.82 -21.16 -22.31
C LEU A 121 -9.41 -19.87 -22.89
N SER A 122 -10.08 -19.95 -24.05
CA SER A 122 -10.72 -18.78 -24.66
C SER A 122 -11.98 -18.30 -23.93
N ASP A 123 -12.55 -19.14 -23.05
CA ASP A 123 -13.71 -18.83 -22.23
C ASP A 123 -13.34 -18.93 -20.74
N LEU A 124 -12.76 -17.86 -20.20
CA LEU A 124 -12.27 -17.81 -18.81
C LEU A 124 -13.39 -18.07 -17.78
N ASP A 125 -14.63 -17.69 -18.09
CA ASP A 125 -15.79 -17.87 -17.20
C ASP A 125 -16.21 -19.34 -17.10
N SER A 126 -15.76 -20.18 -18.02
CA SER A 126 -16.02 -21.62 -18.03
C SER A 126 -15.00 -22.44 -17.23
N ILE A 127 -13.90 -21.82 -16.80
CA ILE A 127 -12.83 -22.51 -16.07
C ILE A 127 -13.23 -22.65 -14.59
N PRO A 128 -13.28 -23.88 -14.05
CA PRO A 128 -13.74 -24.10 -12.69
C PRO A 128 -12.76 -23.51 -11.67
N SER A 129 -13.30 -23.07 -10.53
CA SER A 129 -12.54 -22.69 -9.34
C SER A 129 -13.11 -23.39 -8.11
N LEU A 130 -12.52 -23.21 -6.93
CA LEU A 130 -13.05 -23.78 -5.69
C LEU A 130 -14.44 -23.24 -5.30
N ARG A 131 -14.94 -22.19 -5.97
CA ARG A 131 -16.35 -21.77 -5.85
C ARG A 131 -17.32 -22.70 -6.56
N ASP A 132 -16.88 -23.51 -7.52
CA ASP A 132 -17.74 -24.51 -8.15
C ASP A 132 -17.90 -25.73 -7.21
N PRO A 133 -19.12 -26.04 -6.75
CA PRO A 133 -19.37 -27.17 -5.84
C PRO A 133 -19.05 -28.55 -6.44
N LYS A 134 -18.86 -28.65 -7.77
CA LYS A 134 -18.52 -29.91 -8.46
C LYS A 134 -17.03 -30.23 -8.45
N VAL A 135 -16.17 -29.28 -8.05
CA VAL A 135 -14.72 -29.47 -8.05
C VAL A 135 -14.30 -30.50 -7.01
N ASP A 136 -13.44 -31.44 -7.43
CA ASP A 136 -12.79 -32.36 -6.51
C ASP A 136 -11.66 -31.65 -5.77
N ARG A 137 -11.91 -31.38 -4.49
CA ARG A 137 -10.97 -30.67 -3.60
C ARG A 137 -9.63 -31.40 -3.46
N THR A 138 -9.59 -32.72 -3.59
CA THR A 138 -8.35 -33.49 -3.52
C THR A 138 -7.48 -33.23 -4.74
N LEU A 139 -8.09 -33.16 -5.93
CA LEU A 139 -7.40 -32.82 -7.16
C LEU A 139 -6.97 -31.35 -7.18
N ALA A 140 -7.85 -30.44 -6.74
CA ALA A 140 -7.52 -29.02 -6.61
C ALA A 140 -6.32 -28.79 -5.67
N LEU A 141 -6.30 -29.45 -4.50
CA LEU A 141 -5.16 -29.36 -3.57
C LEU A 141 -3.88 -29.90 -4.20
N LYS A 142 -3.96 -31.00 -4.95
CA LYS A 142 -2.82 -31.55 -5.66
C LYS A 142 -2.28 -30.55 -6.68
N GLU A 143 -3.14 -29.96 -7.49
CA GLU A 143 -2.76 -28.94 -8.47
C GLU A 143 -2.12 -27.72 -7.79
N PHE A 144 -2.73 -27.21 -6.72
CA PHE A 144 -2.20 -26.08 -5.96
C PHE A 144 -0.82 -26.35 -5.34
N THR A 145 -0.55 -27.59 -4.94
CA THR A 145 0.72 -27.98 -4.32
C THR A 145 1.77 -28.50 -5.33
N SER A 146 1.40 -28.80 -6.57
CA SER A 146 2.33 -29.33 -7.58
C SER A 146 2.57 -28.42 -8.79
N SER A 147 1.60 -27.56 -9.15
CA SER A 147 1.69 -26.67 -10.31
C SER A 147 2.68 -25.54 -10.06
N GLN A 148 3.49 -25.22 -11.08
CA GLN A 148 4.40 -24.06 -11.04
C GLN A 148 3.64 -22.72 -10.99
N LEU A 149 2.35 -22.71 -11.33
CA LEU A 149 1.51 -21.52 -11.31
C LEU A 149 0.97 -21.20 -9.91
N TYR A 150 0.86 -22.19 -9.03
CA TYR A 150 0.16 -22.05 -7.74
C TYR A 150 1.02 -22.39 -6.54
N LYS A 151 1.95 -23.33 -6.68
CA LYS A 151 2.81 -23.76 -5.58
C LYS A 151 3.68 -22.60 -5.09
N ASN A 152 3.58 -22.29 -3.81
CA ASN A 152 4.24 -21.16 -3.13
C ASN A 152 3.86 -19.78 -3.66
N LEU A 153 2.83 -19.68 -4.52
CA LEU A 153 2.28 -18.42 -5.03
C LEU A 153 0.86 -18.18 -4.51
N VAL A 154 0.04 -19.24 -4.45
CA VAL A 154 -1.34 -19.22 -3.93
C VAL A 154 -1.48 -20.12 -2.71
N VAL A 155 -0.87 -21.30 -2.75
CA VAL A 155 -0.89 -22.28 -1.66
C VAL A 155 0.53 -22.77 -1.42
N SER A 156 0.91 -22.92 -0.16
CA SER A 156 2.21 -23.51 0.21
C SER A 156 2.37 -24.92 -0.34
N GLU A 157 3.61 -25.36 -0.55
CA GLU A 157 3.92 -26.75 -0.91
C GLU A 157 3.36 -27.79 0.08
N GLY A 158 3.20 -27.43 1.37
CA GLY A 158 2.59 -28.28 2.40
C GLY A 158 1.07 -28.44 2.28
N GLY A 159 0.40 -27.57 1.53
CA GLY A 159 -1.05 -27.61 1.35
C GLY A 159 -1.87 -27.20 2.58
N ASP A 160 -1.27 -26.49 3.53
CA ASP A 160 -1.85 -26.04 4.80
C ASP A 160 -1.99 -24.52 4.92
N LEU A 161 -1.32 -23.76 4.05
CA LEU A 161 -1.34 -22.29 4.01
C LEU A 161 -1.78 -21.77 2.63
N THR A 162 -2.67 -20.78 2.58
CA THR A 162 -2.99 -20.03 1.35
C THR A 162 -2.84 -18.52 1.52
N ALA A 163 -2.47 -17.84 0.45
CA ALA A 163 -2.45 -16.38 0.37
C ALA A 163 -3.82 -15.82 -0.03
N VAL A 164 -4.15 -14.65 0.52
CA VAL A 164 -5.30 -13.83 0.14
C VAL A 164 -4.76 -12.45 -0.22
N GLN A 165 -4.97 -12.02 -1.45
CA GLN A 165 -4.55 -10.72 -1.95
C GLN A 165 -5.71 -9.75 -1.87
N VAL A 166 -5.54 -8.66 -1.11
CA VAL A 166 -6.51 -7.57 -1.00
C VAL A 166 -6.01 -6.42 -1.85
N THR A 167 -6.63 -6.23 -3.01
CA THR A 167 -6.26 -5.17 -3.96
C THR A 167 -6.93 -3.87 -3.57
N ILE A 168 -6.16 -2.78 -3.50
CA ILE A 168 -6.62 -1.46 -3.08
C ILE A 168 -7.09 -0.67 -4.31
N GLU A 169 -8.16 0.11 -4.14
CA GLU A 169 -8.67 1.00 -5.18
C GLU A 169 -7.67 2.14 -5.47
N PRO A 170 -7.23 2.32 -6.72
CA PRO A 170 -6.31 3.40 -7.08
C PRO A 170 -6.98 4.77 -6.95
N ASN A 171 -6.20 5.77 -6.52
CA ASN A 171 -6.67 7.14 -6.48
C ASN A 171 -6.29 7.89 -7.77
N LYS A 172 -7.24 7.91 -8.72
CA LYS A 172 -7.05 8.54 -10.03
C LYS A 172 -6.65 10.02 -9.98
N GLU A 173 -7.02 10.75 -8.93
CA GLU A 173 -6.64 12.17 -8.83
C GLU A 173 -5.18 12.33 -8.39
N VAL A 174 -4.71 11.54 -7.42
CA VAL A 174 -3.28 11.51 -7.06
C VAL A 174 -2.44 11.06 -8.24
N ASP A 175 -2.87 10.02 -8.96
CA ASP A 175 -2.15 9.54 -10.14
C ASP A 175 -2.04 10.65 -11.21
N ARG A 176 -3.17 11.30 -11.54
CA ARG A 176 -3.22 12.41 -12.49
C ARG A 176 -2.32 13.58 -12.07
N LEU A 177 -2.36 13.98 -10.81
CA LEU A 177 -1.51 15.05 -10.27
C LEU A 177 -0.03 14.66 -10.30
N GLY A 178 0.29 13.39 -10.05
CA GLY A 178 1.64 12.84 -10.12
C GLY A 178 2.21 12.89 -11.53
N ASP A 179 1.43 12.47 -12.52
CA ASP A 179 1.81 12.52 -13.94
C ASP A 179 2.02 13.96 -14.42
N LEU A 180 1.10 14.86 -14.05
CA LEU A 180 1.22 16.28 -14.39
C LEU A 180 2.46 16.90 -13.74
N ARG A 181 2.70 16.65 -12.44
CA ARG A 181 3.90 17.08 -11.72
C ARG A 181 5.17 16.60 -12.43
N LYS A 182 5.22 15.33 -12.85
CA LYS A 182 6.36 14.76 -13.56
C LYS A 182 6.60 15.45 -14.91
N SER A 183 5.55 15.68 -15.69
CA SER A 183 5.65 16.38 -16.98
C SER A 183 6.15 17.83 -16.84
N LEU A 184 5.63 18.57 -15.84
CA LEU A 184 6.01 19.95 -15.58
C LEU A 184 7.45 20.07 -15.08
N ARG A 185 7.89 19.16 -14.19
CA ARG A 185 9.30 19.08 -13.75
C ARG A 185 10.25 18.86 -14.93
N LYS A 186 9.88 17.98 -15.86
CA LYS A 186 10.66 17.74 -17.08
C LYS A 186 10.73 19.00 -17.94
N ALA A 187 9.60 19.68 -18.17
CA ALA A 187 9.57 20.92 -18.95
C ALA A 187 10.43 22.03 -18.31
N VAL A 188 10.37 22.20 -16.99
CA VAL A 188 11.22 23.16 -16.25
C VAL A 188 12.71 22.80 -16.41
N ALA A 189 13.08 21.52 -16.28
CA ALA A 189 14.45 21.07 -16.48
C ALA A 189 14.97 21.30 -17.92
N GLU A 190 14.07 21.30 -18.92
CA GLU A 190 14.36 21.60 -20.32
C GLU A 190 14.34 23.11 -20.65
N GLY A 191 14.10 23.99 -19.67
CA GLY A 191 14.18 25.44 -19.81
C GLY A 191 12.84 26.13 -20.10
N ALA A 192 11.74 25.63 -19.53
CA ALA A 192 10.44 26.27 -19.61
C ALA A 192 10.40 27.68 -18.98
N ASP A 193 9.35 28.44 -19.28
CA ASP A 193 9.19 29.82 -18.80
C ASP A 193 8.63 29.91 -17.37
N ALA A 194 8.64 31.13 -16.81
CA ALA A 194 8.14 31.42 -15.47
C ALA A 194 6.62 31.21 -15.29
N SER A 195 5.86 30.88 -16.36
CA SER A 195 4.47 30.48 -16.23
C SER A 195 4.35 29.00 -15.88
N VAL A 196 5.16 28.15 -16.52
CA VAL A 196 5.25 26.72 -16.23
C VAL A 196 5.80 26.47 -14.82
N GLU A 197 6.76 27.27 -14.36
CA GLU A 197 7.26 27.18 -12.97
C GLU A 197 6.17 27.47 -11.92
N ARG A 198 5.28 28.42 -12.21
CA ARG A 198 4.15 28.73 -11.31
C ARG A 198 3.10 27.62 -11.31
N GLU A 199 2.78 27.10 -12.50
CA GLU A 199 1.89 25.95 -12.63
C GLU A 199 2.45 24.73 -11.89
N LEU A 200 3.76 24.45 -12.00
CA LEU A 200 4.41 23.39 -11.25
C LEU A 200 4.24 23.58 -9.74
N ALA A 201 4.45 24.78 -9.21
CA ALA A 201 4.28 25.05 -7.79
C ALA A 201 2.84 24.80 -7.30
N ASP A 202 1.83 25.19 -8.11
CA ASP A 202 0.43 24.94 -7.80
C ASP A 202 0.09 23.45 -7.82
N ILE A 203 0.63 22.70 -8.80
CA ILE A 203 0.44 21.25 -8.91
C ILE A 203 1.16 20.49 -7.80
N GLU A 204 2.37 20.89 -7.41
CA GLU A 204 3.08 20.29 -6.28
C GLU A 204 2.29 20.46 -4.98
N LEU A 205 1.71 21.65 -4.75
CA LEU A 205 0.87 21.90 -3.59
C LEU A 205 -0.41 21.06 -3.61
N ALA A 206 -1.06 20.92 -4.77
CA ALA A 206 -2.25 20.08 -4.93
C ALA A 206 -1.93 18.59 -4.74
N TYR A 207 -0.83 18.12 -5.32
CA TYR A 207 -0.35 16.74 -5.16
C TYR A 207 -0.07 16.42 -3.69
N ASP A 208 0.64 17.31 -2.99
CA ASP A 208 0.93 17.15 -1.57
C ASP A 208 -0.33 17.09 -0.70
N GLN A 209 -1.39 17.83 -1.06
CA GLN A 209 -2.68 17.78 -0.34
C GLN A 209 -3.44 16.50 -0.64
N ALA A 210 -3.45 16.06 -1.89
CA ALA A 210 -4.14 14.83 -2.31
C ALA A 210 -3.47 13.60 -1.67
N THR A 211 -2.14 13.51 -1.74
CA THR A 211 -1.36 12.41 -1.15
C THR A 211 -1.54 12.31 0.37
N ARG A 212 -1.75 13.43 1.08
CA ARG A 212 -2.08 13.40 2.52
C ARG A 212 -3.38 12.68 2.81
N THR A 213 -4.40 12.98 2.02
CA THR A 213 -5.72 12.37 2.18
C THR A 213 -5.62 10.88 1.92
N VAL A 214 -4.97 10.50 0.80
CA VAL A 214 -4.79 9.08 0.45
C VAL A 214 -3.95 8.33 1.49
N ASN A 215 -2.91 8.93 2.05
CA ASN A 215 -2.11 8.27 3.10
C ASN A 215 -2.93 8.04 4.38
N ALA A 216 -3.79 8.98 4.76
CA ALA A 216 -4.70 8.80 5.89
C ALA A 216 -5.73 7.69 5.60
N ASP A 217 -6.30 7.67 4.39
CA ASP A 217 -7.25 6.63 3.95
C ASP A 217 -6.58 5.25 3.91
N ARG A 218 -5.33 5.17 3.44
CA ARG A 218 -4.53 3.92 3.46
C ARG A 218 -4.27 3.42 4.88
N ALA A 219 -3.93 4.32 5.80
CA ALA A 219 -3.73 3.94 7.21
C ALA A 219 -5.02 3.41 7.83
N ALA A 220 -6.16 4.05 7.57
CA ALA A 220 -7.47 3.57 7.99
C ALA A 220 -7.82 2.20 7.37
N LEU A 221 -7.59 2.02 6.07
CA LEU A 221 -7.79 0.74 5.37
C LEU A 221 -6.94 -0.37 6.00
N VAL A 222 -5.66 -0.11 6.29
CA VAL A 222 -4.78 -1.09 6.95
C VAL A 222 -5.32 -1.46 8.33
N ALA A 223 -5.81 -0.49 9.10
CA ALA A 223 -6.44 -0.74 10.40
C ALA A 223 -7.73 -1.58 10.28
N ASP A 224 -8.57 -1.29 9.30
CA ASP A 224 -9.81 -2.04 9.05
C ASP A 224 -9.52 -3.48 8.60
N VAL A 225 -8.54 -3.67 7.70
CA VAL A 225 -8.09 -5.02 7.29
C VAL A 225 -7.52 -5.80 8.48
N ARG A 226 -6.78 -5.14 9.39
CA ARG A 226 -6.33 -5.77 10.65
C ARG A 226 -7.50 -6.18 11.54
N ALA A 227 -8.52 -5.34 11.66
CA ALA A 227 -9.70 -5.65 12.44
C ALA A 227 -10.47 -6.85 11.86
N VAL A 228 -10.59 -6.93 10.53
CA VAL A 228 -11.14 -8.11 9.86
C VAL A 228 -10.27 -9.34 10.17
N ALA A 229 -8.95 -9.26 9.99
CA ALA A 229 -8.04 -10.37 10.29
C ALA A 229 -8.21 -10.89 11.74
N GLU A 230 -8.35 -9.99 12.71
CA GLU A 230 -8.52 -10.32 14.13
C GLU A 230 -9.78 -11.16 14.38
N LYS A 231 -10.89 -10.83 13.72
CA LYS A 231 -12.17 -11.57 13.83
C LYS A 231 -12.04 -13.05 13.47
N TYR A 232 -11.08 -13.41 12.61
CA TYR A 232 -10.90 -14.78 12.12
C TYR A 232 -9.71 -15.52 12.73
N ARG A 233 -8.95 -14.90 13.63
CA ARG A 233 -7.76 -15.53 14.26
C ARG A 233 -8.07 -16.80 15.05
N ASP A 234 -9.28 -16.93 15.59
CA ASP A 234 -9.71 -18.14 16.30
C ASP A 234 -9.87 -19.36 15.37
N GLN A 235 -9.98 -19.13 14.06
CA GLN A 235 -10.19 -20.19 13.05
C GLN A 235 -8.92 -20.54 12.27
N SER A 236 -7.95 -19.61 12.23
CA SER A 236 -6.80 -19.69 11.35
C SER A 236 -5.66 -18.79 11.83
N ARG A 237 -4.42 -19.23 11.62
CA ARG A 237 -3.26 -18.35 11.80
C ARG A 237 -3.18 -17.39 10.61
N ILE A 238 -3.41 -16.12 10.91
CA ILE A 238 -3.45 -15.04 9.91
C ILE A 238 -2.30 -14.06 10.14
N PHE A 239 -1.52 -13.85 9.11
CA PHE A 239 -0.56 -12.76 9.01
C PHE A 239 -1.04 -11.81 7.93
N VAL A 240 -0.80 -10.53 8.14
CA VAL A 240 -1.07 -9.49 7.16
C VAL A 240 0.27 -8.84 6.84
N GLY A 241 0.47 -8.48 5.58
CA GLY A 241 1.68 -7.84 5.08
C GLY A 241 1.43 -7.11 3.76
N GLY A 242 2.51 -6.74 3.09
CA GLY A 242 2.50 -5.89 1.90
C GLY A 242 3.08 -4.51 2.17
N VAL A 243 3.44 -3.80 1.10
CA VAL A 243 4.08 -2.47 1.20
C VAL A 243 3.22 -1.45 1.96
N PRO A 244 1.90 -1.35 1.75
CA PRO A 244 1.07 -0.40 2.51
C PRO A 244 1.07 -0.67 4.02
N MET A 245 1.18 -1.94 4.44
CA MET A 245 1.29 -2.30 5.85
C MET A 245 2.60 -1.82 6.47
N ILE A 246 3.72 -2.03 5.78
CA ILE A 246 5.05 -1.60 6.26
C ILE A 246 5.08 -0.07 6.40
N ALA A 247 4.50 0.65 5.44
CA ALA A 247 4.41 2.10 5.50
C ALA A 247 3.59 2.60 6.70
N ALA A 248 2.44 1.97 6.96
CA ALA A 248 1.62 2.28 8.13
C ALA A 248 2.37 2.01 9.45
N ASP A 249 3.03 0.86 9.56
CA ASP A 249 3.79 0.51 10.79
C ASP A 249 4.95 1.46 11.03
N MET A 250 5.69 1.85 9.99
CA MET A 250 6.77 2.84 10.13
C MET A 250 6.24 4.18 10.67
N LEU A 251 5.06 4.62 10.21
CA LEU A 251 4.44 5.86 10.69
C LEU A 251 3.97 5.75 12.14
N ASP A 252 3.41 4.61 12.53
CA ASP A 252 2.97 4.35 13.90
C ASP A 252 4.17 4.30 14.86
N PHE A 253 5.26 3.61 14.49
CA PHE A 253 6.48 3.57 15.31
C PHE A 253 7.08 4.97 15.55
N VAL A 254 7.15 5.81 14.52
CA VAL A 254 7.70 7.16 14.69
C VAL A 254 6.76 8.02 15.54
N GLN A 255 5.45 7.84 15.46
CA GLN A 255 4.49 8.53 16.32
C GLN A 255 4.63 8.12 17.78
N ASP A 256 4.76 6.81 18.05
CA ASP A 256 4.92 6.29 19.41
C ASP A 256 6.22 6.77 20.07
N ASP A 257 7.31 6.91 19.31
CA ASP A 257 8.59 7.45 19.81
C ASP A 257 8.54 8.95 20.18
N LEU A 258 7.55 9.69 19.68
CA LEU A 258 7.37 11.12 19.97
C LEU A 258 6.57 11.39 21.26
N VAL A 259 5.95 10.37 21.85
CA VAL A 259 5.10 10.45 23.07
C VAL A 259 5.87 10.02 24.32
#